data_AF-A0A1G5VTY6-F1
#
_entry.id   AF-A0A1G5VTY6-F1
#
_cell.length_a   1.000
_cell.length_b   1.000
_cell.length_c   1.000
_cell.angle_alpha   90.00
_cell.angle_beta   90.00
_cell.angle_gamma   90.00
#
_symmetry.space_group_name_H-M   'P 1'
#
loop_
_entity.id
_entity.type
_entity.pdbx_description
1 polymer ?
#
loop_
_entity_poly.entity_id
_entity_poly.type
_entity_poly.pdbx_seq_one_letter_code
_entity_poly.pdbx_strand_id
1 'polypeptide(L)'
;MENVLVFEDLEKVEERRLAEALKDVDMETLVRACAGTSPSNKAYIRGVVDSGKFDALLKEFPPTRIEEIDRAQNEILEFVMKGMR
;
A
#
# COMPACT_ATOMS: atom_id res chain seq x y z
N MET A 1 13.39 16.39 -14.08
CA MET A 1 13.39 15.21 -13.20
C MET A 1 12.04 14.57 -13.37
N GLU A 2 11.97 13.34 -13.89
CA GLU A 2 10.74 12.56 -13.77
C GLU A 2 10.50 12.36 -12.27
N ASN A 3 9.35 12.81 -11.74
CA ASN A 3 8.97 12.48 -10.39
C ASN A 3 8.60 11.00 -10.37
N VAL A 4 9.56 10.16 -9.96
CA VAL A 4 9.32 8.76 -9.71
C VAL A 4 8.40 8.68 -8.49
N LEU A 5 7.21 8.11 -8.69
CA LEU A 5 6.26 7.83 -7.61
C LEU A 5 6.92 6.83 -6.64
N VAL A 6 7.01 7.19 -5.36
CA VAL A 6 7.43 6.25 -4.29
C VAL A 6 6.23 5.84 -3.44
N PHE A 7 6.38 4.75 -2.66
CA PHE A 7 5.28 4.22 -1.84
C PHE A 7 4.73 5.24 -0.84
N GLU A 8 5.59 6.14 -0.35
CA GLU A 8 5.21 7.19 0.58
C GLU A 8 4.35 8.30 -0.06
N ASP A 9 4.32 8.39 -1.40
CA ASP A 9 3.50 9.36 -2.12
C ASP A 9 2.07 8.87 -2.35
N LEU A 10 1.69 7.66 -1.93
CA LEU A 10 0.35 7.12 -2.16
C LEU A 10 -0.74 7.96 -1.50
N GLU A 11 -0.48 8.63 -0.38
CA GLU A 11 -1.39 9.60 0.25
C GLU A 11 -1.74 10.82 -0.64
N LYS A 12 -0.98 11.05 -1.72
CA LYS A 12 -1.20 12.12 -2.69
C LYS A 12 -1.96 11.63 -3.92
N VAL A 13 -2.14 10.31 -4.08
CA VAL A 13 -2.90 9.72 -5.18
C VAL A 13 -4.38 9.83 -4.85
N GLU A 14 -5.19 10.31 -5.80
CA GLU A 14 -6.63 10.46 -5.63
C GLU A 14 -7.28 9.13 -5.21
N GLU A 15 -8.12 9.19 -4.18
CA GLU A 15 -8.63 8.03 -3.43
C GLU A 15 -9.29 6.98 -4.33
N ARG A 16 -10.15 7.40 -5.26
CA ARG A 16 -10.85 6.47 -6.16
C ARG A 16 -9.87 5.78 -7.11
N ARG A 17 -8.89 6.50 -7.65
CA ARG A 17 -7.84 5.92 -8.50
C ARG A 17 -6.96 4.95 -7.73
N LEU A 18 -6.61 5.27 -6.48
CA LEU A 18 -5.85 4.37 -5.64
C LEU A 18 -6.66 3.11 -5.31
N ALA A 19 -7.94 3.24 -4.96
CA ALA A 19 -8.83 2.10 -4.70
C ALA A 19 -8.91 1.14 -5.90
N GLU A 20 -9.10 1.70 -7.10
CA GLU A 20 -9.17 0.91 -8.33
C GLU A 20 -7.84 0.18 -8.62
N ALA A 21 -6.71 0.83 -8.36
CA ALA A 21 -5.40 0.20 -8.55
C ALA A 21 -5.09 -0.88 -7.52
N LEU A 22 -5.57 -0.75 -6.28
CA LEU A 22 -5.30 -1.68 -5.18
C LEU A 22 -6.29 -2.85 -5.12
N LYS A 23 -7.38 -2.84 -5.92
CA LYS A 23 -8.44 -3.86 -5.86
C LYS A 23 -7.94 -5.30 -6.10
N ASP A 24 -6.88 -5.43 -6.89
CA ASP A 24 -6.29 -6.72 -7.29
C ASP A 24 -5.04 -7.07 -6.45
N VAL A 25 -4.69 -6.24 -5.47
CA VAL A 25 -3.56 -6.48 -4.56
C VAL A 25 -4.03 -7.30 -3.37
N ASP A 26 -3.30 -8.36 -3.04
CA ASP A 26 -3.59 -9.16 -1.87
C ASP A 26 -3.47 -8.34 -0.58
N MET A 27 -4.45 -8.50 0.32
CA MET A 27 -4.50 -7.75 1.58
C MET A 27 -3.27 -8.00 2.46
N GLU A 28 -2.68 -9.20 2.42
CA GLU A 28 -1.42 -9.47 3.12
C GLU A 28 -0.25 -8.64 2.57
N THR A 29 -0.18 -8.45 1.25
CA THR A 29 0.82 -7.60 0.60
C THR A 29 0.65 -6.13 1.03
N LEU A 30 -0.60 -5.65 1.11
CA LEU A 30 -0.91 -4.30 1.60
C LEU A 30 -0.46 -4.09 3.05
N VAL A 31 -0.81 -5.02 3.95
CA VAL A 31 -0.42 -4.95 5.37
C VAL A 31 1.10 -5.00 5.52
N ARG A 32 1.77 -5.87 4.75
CA ARG A 32 3.24 -6.00 4.73
C ARG A 32 3.92 -4.70 4.30
N ALA A 33 3.48 -4.12 3.20
CA ALA A 33 4.03 -2.87 2.68
C ALA A 33 3.84 -1.71 3.67
N CYS A 34 2.71 -1.70 4.38
CA CYS A 34 2.42 -0.71 5.41
C CYS A 34 3.27 -0.86 6.68
N ALA A 35 4.00 -1.96 6.88
CA ALA A 35 4.84 -2.12 8.07
C ALA A 35 5.97 -1.07 8.15
N GLY A 36 6.47 -0.58 7.01
CA GLY A 36 7.57 0.40 6.92
C GLY A 36 7.18 1.80 6.46
N THR A 37 5.89 2.14 6.36
CA THR A 37 5.43 3.46 5.88
C THR A 37 5.02 4.40 7.02
N SER A 38 4.91 5.70 6.74
CA SER A 38 4.48 6.66 7.76
C SER A 38 3.05 6.38 8.25
N PRO A 39 2.71 6.86 9.46
CA PRO A 39 1.34 6.74 9.98
C PRO A 39 0.27 7.40 9.10
N SER A 40 0.58 8.52 8.43
CA SER A 40 -0.39 9.21 7.57
C SER A 40 -0.69 8.40 6.30
N ASN A 41 0.35 7.93 5.62
CA ASN A 41 0.20 7.12 4.42
C ASN A 41 -0.49 5.78 4.72
N LYS A 42 -0.14 5.14 5.85
CA LYS A 42 -0.85 3.95 6.35
C LYS A 42 -2.33 4.20 6.59
N ALA A 43 -2.67 5.29 7.27
CA ALA A 43 -4.05 5.63 7.57
C ALA A 43 -4.85 5.91 6.28
N TYR A 44 -4.21 6.55 5.30
CA TYR A 44 -4.79 6.79 3.99
C TYR A 44 -5.08 5.48 3.24
N ILE A 45 -4.07 4.61 3.09
CA ILE A 45 -4.21 3.30 2.44
C ILE A 45 -5.29 2.46 3.14
N ARG A 46 -5.30 2.45 4.49
CA ARG A 46 -6.34 1.79 5.29
C ARG A 46 -7.75 2.30 4.99
N GLY A 47 -7.91 3.59 4.73
CA GLY A 47 -9.20 4.20 4.37
C GLY A 47 -9.66 3.85 2.95
N VAL A 48 -8.71 3.62 2.05
CA VAL A 48 -8.96 3.28 0.64
C VAL A 48 -9.38 1.81 0.48
N VAL A 49 -8.87 0.91 1.31
CA VAL A 49 -9.13 -0.53 1.25
C VAL A 49 -10.18 -0.96 2.29
N ASP A 50 -10.51 -2.25 2.35
CA ASP A 50 -11.34 -2.81 3.43
C ASP A 50 -10.63 -2.66 4.80
N SER A 51 -10.90 -1.55 5.47
CA SER A 51 -10.30 -1.18 6.75
C SER A 51 -10.51 -2.23 7.85
N GLY A 52 -11.62 -2.98 7.84
CA GLY A 52 -11.89 -4.02 8.83
C GLY A 52 -10.99 -5.24 8.62
N LYS A 53 -10.86 -5.70 7.37
CA LYS A 53 -9.97 -6.80 7.02
C LYS A 53 -8.50 -6.41 7.20
N PHE A 54 -8.13 -5.19 6.84
CA PHE A 54 -6.79 -4.64 7.04
C PHE A 54 -6.40 -4.64 8.53
N ASP A 55 -7.28 -4.11 9.40
CA ASP A 55 -7.02 -4.05 10.84
C ASP A 55 -6.95 -5.44 11.49
N ALA A 56 -7.77 -6.38 11.03
CA ALA A 56 -7.74 -7.76 11.52
C ALA A 56 -6.39 -8.42 11.19
N LEU A 57 -5.95 -8.33 9.94
CA LEU A 57 -4.68 -8.89 9.50
C LEU A 57 -3.49 -8.19 10.15
N LEU A 58 -3.54 -6.86 10.31
CA LEU A 58 -2.45 -6.10 10.93
C LEU A 58 -2.18 -6.55 12.38
N LYS A 59 -3.22 -6.96 13.14
CA LYS A 59 -3.08 -7.46 14.51
C LYS A 59 -2.39 -8.82 14.58
N GLU A 60 -2.55 -9.65 13.55
CA GLU A 60 -2.00 -10.99 13.47
C GLU A 60 -0.69 -11.04 12.67
N PHE A 61 -0.30 -9.91 12.07
CA PHE A 61 0.83 -9.88 11.14
C PHE A 61 2.17 -10.05 11.86
N PRO A 62 3.00 -11.02 11.45
CA PRO A 62 4.28 -11.25 12.09
C PRO A 62 5.27 -10.10 11.81
N PRO A 63 6.31 -9.96 12.65
CA PRO A 63 7.45 -9.11 12.32
C PRO A 63 7.98 -9.43 10.92
N THR A 64 8.10 -8.41 10.09
CA THR A 64 8.45 -8.54 8.67
C THR A 64 9.87 -8.02 8.44
N ARG A 65 10.66 -8.70 7.60
CA ARG A 65 12.00 -8.21 7.23
C ARG A 65 11.92 -7.01 6.31
N ILE A 66 12.90 -6.10 6.37
CA ILE A 66 12.91 -4.91 5.50
C ILE A 66 12.83 -5.28 4.01
N GLU A 67 13.53 -6.33 3.59
CA GLU A 67 13.49 -6.84 2.21
C GLU A 67 12.09 -7.30 1.77
N GLU A 68 11.28 -7.81 2.69
CA GLU A 68 9.91 -8.23 2.43
C GLU A 68 8.96 -7.03 2.34
N ILE A 69 9.23 -5.98 3.13
CA ILE A 69 8.53 -4.70 3.05
C ILE A 69 8.82 -4.06 1.69
N ASP A 70 10.09 -3.94 1.31
CA ASP A 70 10.51 -3.33 0.05
C ASP A 70 9.92 -4.06 -1.16
N ARG A 71 9.91 -5.40 -1.14
CA ARG A 71 9.24 -6.19 -2.20
C ARG A 71 7.75 -5.89 -2.30
N ALA A 72 7.04 -5.88 -1.17
CA ALA A 72 5.61 -5.59 -1.14
C ALA A 72 5.30 -4.16 -1.60
N GLN A 73 6.12 -3.18 -1.21
CA GLN A 73 5.98 -1.79 -1.65
C GLN A 73 6.20 -1.64 -3.16
N ASN A 74 7.23 -2.29 -3.71
CA ASN A 74 7.48 -2.28 -5.15
C ASN A 74 6.36 -2.94 -5.95
N GLU A 75 5.85 -4.08 -5.47
CA GLU A 75 4.71 -4.76 -6.08
C GLU A 75 3.49 -3.83 -6.18
N ILE A 76 3.13 -3.16 -5.08
CA ILE A 76 2.03 -2.19 -5.07
C ILE A 76 2.29 -1.04 -6.04
N LEU A 77 3.51 -0.49 -6.07
CA LEU A 77 3.85 0.59 -7.00
C LEU A 77 3.67 0.16 -8.46
N GLU A 78 3.98 -1.10 -8.81
CA GLU A 78 3.70 -1.62 -10.15
C GLU A 78 2.20 -1.62 -10.48
N PHE A 79 1.35 -2.05 -9.55
CA PHE A 79 -0.11 -2.01 -9.74
C PHE A 79 -0.62 -0.59 -9.90
N VAL A 80 -0.17 0.33 -9.04
CA VAL A 80 -0.55 1.75 -9.10
C VAL A 80 -0.10 2.39 -10.40
N MET A 81 1.15 2.19 -10.81
CA MET A 81 1.67 2.71 -12.09
C MET A 81 0.94 2.14 -13.30
N LYS A 82 0.54 0.86 -13.26
CA LYS A 82 -0.28 0.23 -14.32
C LYS A 82 -1.68 0.84 -14.39
N GLY A 83 -2.33 1.07 -13.24
CA GLY A 83 -3.66 1.67 -13.15
C GLY A 83 -3.73 3.17 -13.46
N MET A 84 -2.57 3.85 -13.50
CA MET A 84 -2.48 5.28 -13.83
C MET A 84 -2.36 5.59 -15.33
N ARG A 85 -2.12 4.57 -16.17
CA ARG A 85 -2.07 4.69 -17.63
C ARG A 85 -3.45 4.67 -18.26
#